data_AF-A0A383R926-F1
#
_entry.id   AF-A0A383R926-F1
#
_cell.length_a   1.000
_cell.length_b   1.000
_cell.length_c   1.000
_cell.angle_alpha   90.00
_cell.angle_beta   90.00
_cell.angle_gamma   90.00
#
_symmetry.space_group_name_H-M   'P 1'
#
loop_
_entity.id
_entity.type
_entity.pdbx_description
1 polymer ?
#
loop_
_entity_poly.entity_id
_entity_poly.type
_entity_poly.pdbx_seq_one_letter_code
_entity_poly.pdbx_strand_id
1 'polypeptide(L)'
;MPTLFHVVDVEWSWIRVLQGKKDFEEGFEKYNTLEKISQLDEQFRPDVEEFVRSWNDCMETRPFYDHRPDGTVLVYAGGEVMRHTISPSHSPYRSAISLGKRSREAASIG
;
A
#
# COMPACT_ATOMS: atom_id res chain seq x y z
N MET A 1 4.25 18.48 6.19
CA MET A 1 2.89 17.93 6.33
C MET A 1 2.07 18.41 5.15
N PRO A 2 1.47 17.52 4.37
CA PRO A 2 0.17 17.88 3.79
C PRO A 2 -0.83 16.70 3.80
N THR A 3 -1.98 16.83 4.45
CA THR A 3 -3.25 17.12 3.75
C THR A 3 -3.49 16.18 2.55
N LEU A 4 -4.02 14.97 2.80
CA LEU A 4 -4.54 13.99 1.82
C LEU A 4 -3.58 13.47 0.72
N PHE A 5 -2.92 14.34 -0.04
CA PHE A 5 -1.97 13.94 -1.09
C PHE A 5 -0.88 13.01 -0.55
N HIS A 6 -0.25 13.36 0.58
CA HIS A 6 0.80 12.52 1.16
C HIS A 6 0.28 11.16 1.65
N VAL A 7 -1.02 11.07 1.99
CA VAL A 7 -1.62 9.77 2.34
C VAL A 7 -1.73 8.91 1.08
N VAL A 8 -2.31 9.46 0.00
CA VAL A 8 -2.48 8.76 -1.28
C VAL A 8 -1.13 8.34 -1.88
N ASP A 9 -0.17 9.26 -1.90
CA ASP A 9 1.18 9.08 -2.41
C ASP A 9 1.94 7.95 -1.68
N VAL A 10 1.96 7.99 -0.34
CA VAL A 10 2.63 6.97 0.47
C VAL A 10 1.97 5.61 0.33
N GLU A 11 0.64 5.53 0.40
CA GLU A 11 -0.08 4.25 0.28
C GLU A 11 0.24 3.56 -1.05
N TRP A 12 0.24 4.30 -2.15
CA TRP A 12 0.50 3.73 -3.46
C TRP A 12 1.95 3.40 -3.72
N SER A 13 2.88 4.27 -3.30
CA SER A 13 4.31 4.01 -3.42
C SER A 13 4.64 2.64 -2.85
N TRP A 14 4.15 2.35 -1.64
CA TRP A 14 4.36 1.06 -1.00
C TRP A 14 3.67 -0.12 -1.70
N ILE A 15 2.44 0.04 -2.18
CA ILE A 15 1.74 -1.03 -2.92
C ILE A 15 2.50 -1.38 -4.22
N ARG A 16 2.96 -0.35 -4.95
CA ARG A 16 3.76 -0.51 -6.18
C ARG A 16 5.06 -1.23 -5.88
N VAL A 17 5.75 -0.79 -4.84
CA VAL A 17 7.01 -1.35 -4.37
C VAL A 17 6.84 -2.81 -3.93
N LEU A 18 5.77 -3.16 -3.21
CA LEU A 18 5.44 -4.55 -2.84
C LEU A 18 5.07 -5.43 -4.05
N GLN A 19 4.53 -4.84 -5.11
CA GLN A 19 4.29 -5.50 -6.39
C GLN A 19 5.58 -5.64 -7.24
N GLY A 20 6.71 -5.08 -6.81
CA GLY A 20 7.95 -5.03 -7.59
C GLY A 20 7.89 -4.05 -8.78
N LYS A 21 6.92 -3.13 -8.77
CA LYS A 21 6.79 -2.07 -9.77
C LYS A 21 7.64 -0.87 -9.36
N LYS A 22 8.06 -0.08 -10.35
CA LYS A 22 8.75 1.19 -10.08
C LYS A 22 7.83 2.14 -9.30
N ASP A 23 8.43 2.81 -8.33
CA ASP A 23 7.81 3.84 -7.52
C ASP A 23 7.22 4.97 -8.39
N PHE A 24 6.18 5.62 -7.86
CA PHE A 24 5.48 6.71 -8.49
C PHE A 24 6.03 8.05 -7.99
N GLU A 25 7.04 8.58 -8.68
CA GLU A 25 7.58 9.92 -8.40
C GLU A 25 6.80 11.00 -9.18
N GLU A 26 5.51 11.18 -8.92
CA GLU A 26 4.83 12.40 -9.39
C GLU A 26 4.77 13.44 -8.29
N GLY A 27 5.49 14.54 -8.48
CA GLY A 27 5.55 15.62 -7.49
C GLY A 27 4.20 16.27 -7.21
N PHE A 28 4.02 16.71 -5.96
CA PHE A 28 2.84 17.43 -5.44
C PHE A 28 2.37 18.59 -6.33
N GLU A 29 3.30 19.23 -7.06
CA GLU A 29 3.02 20.33 -8.00
C GLU A 29 1.95 19.98 -9.04
N LYS A 30 1.81 18.69 -9.39
CA LYS A 30 0.77 18.22 -10.32
C LYS A 30 -0.61 18.09 -9.66
N TYR A 31 -0.66 17.90 -8.34
CA TYR A 31 -1.85 17.55 -7.55
C TYR A 31 -2.14 18.56 -6.43
N ASN A 32 -2.10 19.84 -6.78
CA ASN A 32 -2.25 20.96 -5.85
C ASN A 32 -3.71 21.35 -5.51
N THR A 33 -4.70 20.56 -5.93
CA THR A 33 -6.13 20.79 -5.60
C THR A 33 -6.77 19.52 -5.06
N LEU A 34 -7.78 19.67 -4.20
CA LEU A 34 -8.51 18.53 -3.61
C LEU A 34 -9.14 17.63 -4.68
N GLU A 35 -9.69 18.21 -5.75
CA GLU A 35 -10.28 17.46 -6.86
C GLU A 35 -9.23 16.59 -7.56
N LYS A 36 -8.04 17.14 -7.84
CA LYS A 36 -6.95 16.38 -8.46
C LYS A 36 -6.46 15.25 -7.55
N ILE A 37 -6.42 15.47 -6.23
CA ILE A 37 -6.07 14.43 -5.25
C ILE A 37 -7.15 13.34 -5.21
N SER A 38 -8.44 13.71 -5.33
CA SER A 38 -9.54 12.74 -5.35
C SER A 38 -9.54 11.91 -6.63
N GLN A 39 -9.33 12.53 -7.79
CA GLN A 39 -9.20 11.84 -9.08
C GLN A 39 -7.99 10.90 -9.08
N LEU A 40 -6.89 11.35 -8.45
CA LEU A 40 -5.73 10.51 -8.20
C LEU A 40 -6.18 9.30 -7.37
N ASP A 41 -6.65 9.47 -6.14
CA ASP A 41 -7.13 8.36 -5.29
C ASP A 41 -8.06 7.37 -6.04
N GLU A 42 -9.05 7.88 -6.76
CA GLU A 42 -9.97 7.08 -7.59
C GLU A 42 -9.26 6.25 -8.66
N GLN A 43 -8.22 6.80 -9.29
CA GLN A 43 -7.51 6.14 -10.38
C GLN A 43 -6.78 4.87 -9.93
N PHE A 44 -6.18 4.84 -8.73
CA PHE A 44 -5.41 3.66 -8.30
C PHE A 44 -6.09 2.88 -7.18
N ARG A 45 -7.21 3.37 -6.65
CA ARG A 45 -8.07 2.59 -5.74
C ARG A 45 -8.37 1.17 -6.24
N PRO A 46 -8.67 0.91 -7.52
CA PRO A 46 -8.85 -0.46 -8.02
C PRO A 46 -7.61 -1.34 -7.82
N ASP A 47 -6.42 -0.84 -8.16
CA ASP A 47 -5.15 -1.56 -8.03
C ASP A 47 -4.81 -1.86 -6.55
N VAL A 48 -5.06 -0.88 -5.67
CA VAL A 48 -4.86 -1.04 -4.22
C VAL A 48 -5.83 -2.07 -3.66
N GLU A 49 -7.11 -1.98 -4.00
CA GLU A 49 -8.12 -2.93 -3.56
C GLU A 49 -7.81 -4.35 -4.04
N GLU A 50 -7.43 -4.52 -5.31
CA GLU A 50 -7.07 -5.83 -5.86
C GLU A 50 -5.84 -6.42 -5.15
N PHE A 51 -4.82 -5.60 -4.89
CA PHE A 51 -3.64 -6.05 -4.16
C PHE A 51 -3.96 -6.47 -2.72
N VAL A 52 -4.72 -5.65 -2.00
CA VAL A 52 -5.15 -5.96 -0.63
C VAL A 52 -6.00 -7.24 -0.59
N ARG A 53 -6.91 -7.42 -1.55
CA ARG A 53 -7.75 -8.63 -1.65
C ARG A 53 -6.95 -9.89 -1.98
N SER A 54 -5.93 -9.77 -2.83
CA SER A 54 -5.06 -10.89 -3.21
C SER A 54 -3.95 -11.21 -2.20
N TRP A 55 -3.72 -10.32 -1.21
CA TRP A 55 -2.76 -10.53 -0.13
C TRP A 55 -2.97 -11.88 0.55
N ASN A 56 -1.91 -12.68 0.74
CA ASN A 56 -1.98 -14.00 1.36
C ASN A 56 -0.76 -14.26 2.26
N ASP A 57 -0.79 -15.35 3.03
CA ASP A 57 0.23 -15.65 4.04
C ASP A 57 1.64 -15.81 3.44
N CYS A 58 1.77 -16.25 2.18
CA CYS A 58 3.07 -16.31 1.52
C CYS A 58 3.70 -14.93 1.29
N MET A 59 2.87 -13.87 1.24
CA MET A 59 3.32 -12.48 1.09
C MET A 59 3.75 -11.86 2.43
N GLU A 60 3.27 -12.37 3.57
CA GLU A 60 3.68 -11.90 4.90
C GLU A 60 5.18 -12.08 5.15
N THR A 61 5.74 -13.20 4.71
CA THR A 61 7.16 -13.56 4.89
C THR A 61 8.00 -13.33 3.64
N ARG A 62 7.41 -12.83 2.54
CA ARG A 62 8.15 -12.58 1.30
C ARG A 62 9.21 -11.51 1.54
N PRO A 63 10.49 -11.76 1.21
CA PRO A 63 11.53 -10.76 1.40
C PRO A 63 11.29 -9.57 0.46
N PHE A 64 11.33 -8.38 1.04
CA PHE A 64 11.32 -7.09 0.37
C PHE A 64 12.70 -6.46 0.48
N TYR A 65 13.27 -6.07 -0.67
CA TYR A 65 14.63 -5.53 -0.76
C TYR A 65 14.56 -4.02 -0.99
N ASP A 66 14.98 -3.24 0.00
CA ASP A 66 15.11 -1.79 -0.06
C ASP A 66 16.54 -1.44 -0.49
N HIS A 67 16.68 -0.96 -1.73
CA HIS A 67 17.96 -0.53 -2.29
C HIS A 67 18.16 0.95 -2.03
N ARG A 68 19.10 1.28 -1.13
CA ARG A 68 19.36 2.65 -0.72
C ARG A 68 20.36 3.36 -1.63
N PRO A 69 20.31 4.70 -1.73
CA PRO A 69 21.26 5.48 -2.51
C PRO A 69 22.73 5.34 -2.07
N ASP A 70 22.98 4.95 -0.82
CA ASP A 70 24.31 4.70 -0.27
C ASP A 70 24.87 3.31 -0.63
N GLY A 71 24.13 2.52 -1.43
CA GLY A 71 24.51 1.18 -1.86
C GLY A 71 24.16 0.08 -0.85
N THR A 72 23.57 0.41 0.30
CA THR A 72 23.11 -0.59 1.25
C THR A 72 21.79 -1.23 0.78
N VAL A 73 21.63 -2.51 1.10
CA VAL A 73 20.38 -3.25 0.85
C VAL A 73 19.81 -3.71 2.18
N LEU A 74 18.64 -3.20 2.53
CA LEU A 74 17.90 -3.68 3.69
C LEU A 74 16.84 -4.69 3.27
N VAL A 75 16.64 -5.71 4.10
CA VAL A 75 15.65 -6.76 3.83
C VAL A 75 14.60 -6.71 4.92
N TYR A 76 13.34 -6.60 4.50
CA TYR A 76 12.17 -6.60 5.37
C TYR A 76 11.23 -7.73 4.96
N ALA A 77 10.40 -8.21 5.88
CA ALA A 77 9.29 -9.08 5.50
C ALA A 77 8.16 -8.23 4.88
N GLY A 78 7.51 -8.74 3.84
CA GLY A 78 6.41 -8.04 3.16
C GLY A 78 5.29 -7.64 4.12
N GLY A 79 5.01 -8.45 5.13
CA GLY A 79 4.07 -8.13 6.20
C GLY A 79 4.48 -6.95 7.07
N GLU A 80 5.78 -6.78 7.35
CA GLU A 80 6.29 -5.64 8.12
C GLU A 80 6.11 -4.34 7.34
N VAL A 81 6.43 -4.37 6.05
CA VAL A 81 6.20 -3.26 5.14
C VAL A 81 4.70 -2.93 5.06
N MET A 82 3.85 -3.93 4.83
CA MET A 82 2.40 -3.76 4.75
C MET A 82 1.80 -3.13 6.01
N ARG A 83 2.22 -3.58 7.20
CA ARG A 83 1.78 -2.99 8.48
C ARG A 83 2.33 -1.58 8.72
N HIS A 84 3.50 -1.26 8.17
CA HIS A 84 4.10 0.08 8.25
C HIS A 84 3.38 1.08 7.33
N THR A 85 3.08 0.66 6.10
CA THR A 85 2.29 1.42 5.11
C THR A 85 0.91 1.73 5.65
N ILE A 86 0.26 0.75 6.29
CA ILE A 86 -1.08 0.87 6.84
C ILE A 86 -0.97 1.25 8.32
N SER A 87 -0.40 2.43 8.60
CA SER A 87 -0.42 2.95 9.96
C SER A 87 -1.88 3.15 10.41
N PRO A 88 -2.26 2.68 11.61
CA PRO A 88 -3.64 2.65 12.09
C PRO A 88 -4.47 3.93 11.98
N SER A 89 -3.84 5.11 11.97
CA SER A 89 -4.57 6.37 12.12
C SER A 89 -4.94 7.06 10.81
N HIS A 90 -4.55 6.57 9.62
CA HIS A 90 -4.74 7.34 8.38
C HIS A 90 -5.22 6.57 7.13
N SER A 91 -5.33 5.24 7.12
CA SER A 91 -5.72 4.50 5.90
C SER A 91 -7.24 4.29 5.75
N PRO A 92 -7.90 4.74 4.66
CA PRO A 92 -9.31 4.49 4.41
C PRO A 92 -9.62 3.03 4.03
N TYR A 93 -8.59 2.24 3.66
CA TYR A 93 -8.72 0.85 3.20
C TYR A 93 -8.67 -0.19 4.34
N ARG A 94 -8.60 0.24 5.61
CA ARG A 94 -8.58 -0.66 6.80
C ARG A 94 -9.72 -1.68 6.82
N SER A 95 -10.90 -1.28 6.35
CA SER A 95 -12.08 -2.14 6.29
C SER A 95 -11.95 -3.26 5.26
N ALA A 96 -11.28 -3.02 4.12
CA ALA A 96 -11.06 -4.05 3.10
C ALA A 96 -10.10 -5.16 3.61
N ILE A 97 -9.13 -4.78 4.45
CA ILE A 97 -8.17 -5.70 5.06
C ILE A 97 -8.84 -6.60 6.12
N SER A 98 -9.70 -6.03 6.97
CA SER A 98 -10.41 -6.81 7.99
C SER A 98 -11.44 -7.77 7.36
N LEU A 99 -12.09 -7.36 6.27
CA LEU A 99 -12.99 -8.21 5.49
C LEU A 99 -12.25 -9.35 4.78
N GLY A 100 -11.05 -9.08 4.24
CA GLY A 100 -10.18 -10.09 3.64
C GLY A 100 -9.68 -11.15 4.63
N LYS A 101 -9.54 -10.81 5.92
CA LYS A 101 -9.22 -11.78 6.99
C LYS A 101 -10.46 -12.58 7.42
N ARG A 102 -11.61 -11.93 7.65
CA ARG A 102 -12.87 -12.59 8.07
C ARG A 102 -13.42 -13.59 7.05
N SER A 103 -13.36 -13.26 5.75
CA SER A 103 -13.84 -14.16 4.70
C SER A 103 -13.06 -15.49 4.65
N ARG A 104 -11.79 -15.47 5.07
CA ARG A 104 -10.90 -16.64 5.06
C ARG A 104 -11.00 -17.49 6.31
N GLU A 105 -11.21 -16.91 7.49
CA GLU A 105 -11.57 -17.68 8.69
C GLU A 105 -12.87 -18.48 8.47
N ALA A 106 -13.83 -17.92 7.74
CA ALA A 106 -15.07 -18.62 7.37
C ALA A 106 -14.88 -19.74 6.34
N ALA A 107 -13.82 -19.69 5.52
CA ALA A 107 -13.51 -20.69 4.49
C ALA A 107 -12.60 -21.83 4.99
N SER A 108 -11.97 -21.69 6.16
CA SER A 108 -11.08 -22.71 6.74
C SER A 108 -11.79 -23.67 7.72
N ILE A 109 -13.10 -23.51 7.93
CA ILE A 109 -13.93 -24.28 8.88
C ILE A 109 -14.95 -25.20 8.18
N GLY A 110 -14.65 -25.64 6.95
CA GLY A 110 -15.50 -26.54 6.15
C GLY A 110 -14.76 -27.81 5.74
#